data_AF-W7W5I5-F1
#
_entry.id   AF-W7W5I5-F1
#
_cell.length_a   1.000
_cell.length_b   1.000
_cell.length_c   1.000
_cell.angle_alpha   90.00
_cell.angle_beta   90.00
_cell.angle_gamma   90.00
#
_symmetry.space_group_name_H-M   'P 1'
#
loop_
_entity.id
_entity.type
_entity.pdbx_description
1 polymer ?
#
loop_
_entity_poly.entity_id
_entity_poly.type
_entity_poly.pdbx_seq_one_letter_code
_entity_poly.pdbx_strand_id
1 'polypeptide(L)'
;MDHHNLHDLMPMPYTEAALRHLCERVARVQDHLGRRLLLENVSSYVAFEADEMSEWSFVAELARRADCDLLLDVNNVHVSSVNHGFDARCYIDALPRERVRQIHLAGHEDHGSHLIDTHDHPVCDAVWKLYDYTTRRFGAVPTMIERDDRIPPLAELVAELDVAREVQAGALSAARTGRGVREMTA
;
A
#
# COMPACT_ATOMS: atom_id res chain seq x y z
N MET A 1 14.04 -17.90 25.20
CA MET A 1 13.10 -16.94 24.58
C MET A 1 11.77 -17.64 24.58
N ASP A 2 10.82 -17.16 25.36
CA ASP A 2 9.47 -17.72 25.35
C ASP A 2 8.82 -17.34 24.02
N HIS A 3 8.52 -18.34 23.19
CA HIS A 3 7.92 -18.18 21.88
C HIS A 3 6.43 -17.86 22.02
N HIS A 4 6.13 -16.69 22.56
CA HIS A 4 4.77 -16.15 22.56
C HIS A 4 4.45 -15.61 21.17
N ASN A 5 3.51 -16.26 20.48
CA ASN A 5 2.92 -15.73 19.27
C ASN A 5 1.89 -14.68 19.67
N LEU A 6 2.14 -13.42 19.33
CA LEU A 6 1.15 -12.37 19.31
C LEU A 6 0.55 -12.37 17.91
N HIS A 7 -0.78 -12.45 17.80
CA HIS A 7 -1.50 -12.36 16.52
C HIS A 7 -1.68 -10.91 16.06
N ASP A 8 -0.80 -10.03 16.53
CA ASP A 8 -0.86 -8.60 16.34
C ASP A 8 0.24 -8.16 15.37
N LEU A 9 -0.04 -7.12 14.58
CA LEU A 9 0.92 -6.55 13.64
C LEU A 9 1.97 -5.74 14.42
N MET A 10 2.93 -6.45 15.00
CA MET A 10 4.01 -5.82 15.76
C MET A 10 4.95 -5.05 14.84
N PRO A 11 5.44 -3.85 15.25
CA PRO A 11 6.42 -3.10 14.49
C PRO A 11 7.67 -3.94 14.18
N MET A 12 8.19 -3.81 12.97
CA MET A 12 9.39 -4.53 12.52
C MET A 12 10.50 -3.53 12.16
N PRO A 13 11.76 -3.77 12.57
CA PRO A 13 12.88 -2.95 12.14
C PRO A 13 13.22 -3.18 10.67
N TYR A 14 13.37 -2.10 9.90
CA TYR A 14 13.73 -2.12 8.49
C TYR A 14 15.25 -2.27 8.32
N THR A 15 15.75 -3.45 8.67
CA THR A 15 17.18 -3.82 8.57
C THR A 15 17.42 -4.82 7.44
N GLU A 16 18.64 -4.89 6.93
CA GLU A 16 19.08 -5.93 5.98
C GLU A 16 18.91 -7.34 6.59
N ALA A 17 19.10 -7.48 7.90
CA ALA A 17 18.89 -8.74 8.60
C ALA A 17 17.42 -9.18 8.58
N ALA A 18 16.47 -8.28 8.84
CA ALA A 18 15.04 -8.54 8.75
C ALA A 18 14.62 -8.81 7.30
N LEU A 19 15.14 -8.05 6.34
CA LEU A 19 14.86 -8.23 4.92
C LEU A 19 15.26 -9.62 4.44
N ARG A 20 16.49 -10.07 4.74
CA ARG A 20 16.97 -11.42 4.42
C ARG A 20 16.08 -12.49 5.06
N HIS A 21 15.71 -12.30 6.33
CA HIS A 21 14.86 -13.23 7.07
C HIS A 21 13.47 -13.41 6.44
N LEU A 22 12.87 -12.32 5.94
CA LEU A 22 11.60 -12.37 5.23
C LEU A 22 11.76 -13.00 3.84
N CYS A 23 12.78 -12.60 3.07
CA CYS A 23 13.01 -13.15 1.73
C CYS A 23 13.11 -14.68 1.75
N GLU A 24 13.85 -15.24 2.71
CA GLU A 24 13.98 -16.69 2.87
C GLU A 24 12.64 -17.39 3.16
N ARG A 25 11.74 -16.75 3.92
CA ARG A 25 10.42 -17.31 4.27
C ARG A 25 9.44 -17.21 3.11
N VAL A 26 9.39 -16.06 2.46
CA VAL A 26 8.58 -15.84 1.27
C VAL A 26 8.96 -16.86 0.21
N ALA A 27 10.26 -17.05 -0.06
CA ALA A 27 10.73 -18.07 -0.99
C ALA A 27 10.26 -19.48 -0.62
N ARG A 28 10.42 -19.90 0.65
CA ARG A 28 9.96 -21.24 1.10
C ARG A 28 8.46 -21.43 0.92
N VAL A 29 7.64 -20.41 1.20
CA VAL A 29 6.19 -20.51 1.03
C VAL A 29 5.82 -20.54 -0.45
N GLN A 30 6.47 -19.72 -1.29
CA GLN A 30 6.25 -19.74 -2.74
C GLN A 30 6.66 -21.08 -3.37
N ASP A 31 7.81 -21.65 -2.97
CA ASP A 31 8.28 -22.96 -3.42
C ASP A 31 7.27 -24.06 -3.06
N HIS A 32 6.71 -23.99 -1.86
CA HIS A 32 5.69 -24.94 -1.42
C HIS A 32 4.36 -24.79 -2.16
N LEU A 33 3.90 -23.55 -2.36
CA LEU A 33 2.61 -23.27 -3.03
C LEU A 33 2.70 -23.32 -4.56
N GLY A 34 3.92 -23.31 -5.13
CA GLY A 34 4.16 -23.28 -6.57
C GLY A 34 3.71 -21.98 -7.25
N ARG A 35 3.59 -20.88 -6.51
CA ARG A 35 3.11 -19.60 -7.03
C ARG A 35 3.71 -18.42 -6.31
N ARG A 36 3.74 -17.29 -7.00
CA ARG A 36 4.18 -16.02 -6.45
C ARG A 36 3.17 -15.52 -5.41
N LEU A 37 3.66 -15.09 -4.25
CA LEU A 37 2.85 -14.48 -3.21
C LEU A 37 2.58 -13.02 -3.53
N LEU A 38 1.47 -12.53 -3.00
CA LEU A 38 1.09 -11.14 -2.99
C LEU A 38 1.20 -10.63 -1.55
N LEU A 39 2.17 -9.79 -1.26
CA LEU A 39 2.40 -9.25 0.09
C LEU A 39 1.87 -7.83 0.19
N GLU A 40 1.27 -7.51 1.33
CA GLU A 40 0.70 -6.21 1.62
C GLU A 40 1.65 -5.34 2.46
N ASN A 41 1.67 -4.03 2.21
CA ASN A 41 2.26 -3.07 3.14
C ASN A 41 1.28 -2.76 4.27
N VAL A 42 1.78 -2.78 5.50
CA VAL A 42 0.98 -2.51 6.71
C VAL A 42 1.25 -1.10 7.22
N SER A 43 0.29 -0.52 7.93
CA SER A 43 0.50 0.74 8.64
C SER A 43 1.59 0.60 9.71
N SER A 44 2.45 1.61 9.84
CA SER A 44 3.51 1.69 10.86
C SER A 44 3.23 2.83 11.85
N TYR A 45 3.52 2.57 13.13
CA TYR A 45 3.26 3.50 14.24
C TYR A 45 4.51 3.84 15.05
N VAL A 46 5.55 3.02 14.93
CA VAL A 46 6.82 3.15 15.66
C VAL A 46 7.95 2.87 14.68
N ALA A 47 8.92 3.77 14.64
CA ALA A 47 10.19 3.57 13.95
C ALA A 47 11.24 3.06 14.94
N PHE A 48 12.20 2.28 14.44
CA PHE A 48 13.30 1.78 15.27
C PHE A 48 14.56 2.59 15.03
N GLU A 49 15.32 2.88 16.09
CA GLU A 49 16.67 3.48 15.96
C GLU A 49 17.60 2.63 15.09
N ALA A 50 17.36 1.32 15.05
CA ALA A 50 18.12 0.36 14.26
C ALA A 50 17.71 0.31 12.77
N ASP A 51 16.73 1.10 12.32
CA ASP A 51 16.32 1.09 10.91
C ASP A 51 17.48 1.51 9.99
N GLU A 52 17.79 0.68 9.00
CA GLU A 52 18.88 0.90 8.04
C GLU A 52 18.36 1.46 6.70
N MET A 53 17.05 1.38 6.48
CA MET A 53 16.38 1.85 5.27
C MET A 53 14.96 2.33 5.57
N SER A 54 14.41 3.14 4.67
CA SER A 54 13.00 3.53 4.72
C SER A 54 12.07 2.35 4.47
N GLU A 55 10.82 2.44 4.96
CA GLU A 55 9.79 1.43 4.76
C GLU A 55 9.59 1.10 3.25
N TRP A 56 9.50 2.12 2.39
CA TRP A 56 9.31 1.90 0.95
C TRP A 56 10.53 1.27 0.27
N SER A 57 11.74 1.53 0.78
CA SER A 57 12.94 0.84 0.30
C SER A 57 12.93 -0.62 0.73
N PHE A 58 12.53 -0.90 1.98
CA PHE A 58 12.39 -2.25 2.50
C PHE A 58 11.37 -3.07 1.70
N VAL A 59 10.17 -2.52 1.47
CA VAL A 59 9.11 -3.20 0.71
C VAL A 59 9.50 -3.39 -0.77
N ALA A 60 10.11 -2.38 -1.40
CA ALA A 60 10.59 -2.50 -2.78
C ALA A 60 11.68 -3.57 -2.92
N GLU A 61 12.63 -3.62 -1.97
CA GLU A 61 13.69 -4.62 -1.97
C GLU A 61 13.16 -6.02 -1.66
N LEU A 62 12.19 -6.16 -0.76
CA LEU A 62 11.54 -7.43 -0.47
C LEU A 62 10.88 -8.00 -1.73
N ALA A 63 10.09 -7.18 -2.45
CA ALA A 63 9.45 -7.58 -3.70
C ALA A 63 10.46 -8.04 -4.76
N ARG A 64 11.60 -7.33 -4.88
CA ARG A 64 12.65 -7.70 -5.83
C ARG A 64 13.38 -8.97 -5.44
N ARG A 65 13.85 -9.07 -4.19
CA ARG A 65 14.75 -10.15 -3.74
C ARG A 65 14.00 -11.46 -3.50
N ALA A 66 12.75 -11.41 -3.06
CA ALA A 66 11.91 -12.58 -2.88
C ALA A 66 11.12 -12.97 -4.15
N ASP A 67 11.28 -12.21 -5.24
CA ASP A 67 10.46 -12.29 -6.46
C ASP A 67 8.96 -12.39 -6.15
N CYS A 68 8.44 -11.59 -5.22
CA CYS A 68 7.01 -11.56 -4.88
C CYS A 68 6.30 -10.36 -5.50
N ASP A 69 4.97 -10.41 -5.55
CA ASP A 69 4.12 -9.29 -5.95
C ASP A 69 3.65 -8.52 -4.70
N LEU A 70 3.13 -7.31 -4.92
CA LEU A 70 2.66 -6.38 -3.89
C LEU A 70 1.16 -6.07 -4.04
N LEU A 71 0.45 -6.18 -2.92
CA LEU A 71 -0.82 -5.54 -2.68
C LEU A 71 -0.49 -4.20 -2.01
N LEU A 72 -0.84 -3.11 -2.67
CA LEU A 72 -0.54 -1.78 -2.17
C LEU A 72 -1.77 -1.21 -1.47
N ASP A 73 -1.76 -1.22 -0.16
CA ASP A 73 -2.75 -0.48 0.60
C ASP A 73 -2.35 1.00 0.65
N VAL A 74 -3.18 1.85 0.02
CA VAL A 74 -2.96 3.30 -0.08
C VAL A 74 -3.33 4.00 1.22
N ASN A 75 -4.30 3.48 1.96
CA ASN A 75 -4.65 3.96 3.29
C ASN A 75 -3.46 3.77 4.25
N ASN A 76 -2.79 2.61 4.22
CA ASN A 76 -1.65 2.32 5.07
C ASN A 76 -0.46 3.23 4.78
N VAL A 77 -0.20 3.51 3.50
CA VAL A 77 0.81 4.51 3.12
C VAL A 77 0.46 5.89 3.68
N HIS A 78 -0.82 6.27 3.65
CA HIS A 78 -1.26 7.56 4.18
C HIS A 78 -1.13 7.63 5.71
N VAL A 79 -1.58 6.60 6.42
CA VAL A 79 -1.46 6.48 7.88
C VAL A 79 0.00 6.58 8.31
N SER A 80 0.88 5.75 7.73
CA SER A 80 2.31 5.78 8.02
C SER A 80 2.93 7.15 7.68
N SER A 81 2.54 7.76 6.56
CA SER A 81 3.03 9.08 6.11
C SER A 81 2.70 10.19 7.11
N VAL A 82 1.47 10.21 7.64
CA VAL A 82 1.06 11.19 8.65
C VAL A 82 1.77 10.94 9.97
N ASN A 83 1.82 9.69 10.42
CA ASN A 83 2.39 9.32 11.73
C ASN A 83 3.92 9.54 11.78
N HIS A 84 4.63 9.32 10.68
CA HIS A 84 6.08 9.45 10.59
C HIS A 84 6.57 10.73 9.89
N GLY A 85 5.66 11.53 9.34
CA GLY A 85 5.98 12.83 8.74
C GLY A 85 6.75 12.77 7.42
N PHE A 86 6.61 11.69 6.64
CA PHE A 86 7.22 11.57 5.31
C PHE A 86 6.20 11.87 4.19
N ASP A 87 6.67 12.16 2.97
CA ASP A 87 5.78 12.33 1.81
C ASP A 87 5.34 10.96 1.27
N ALA A 88 4.03 10.66 1.36
CA ALA A 88 3.42 9.45 0.82
C ALA A 88 3.77 9.20 -0.66
N ARG A 89 3.94 10.24 -1.49
CA ARG A 89 4.29 10.06 -2.91
C ARG A 89 5.68 9.47 -3.10
N CYS A 90 6.61 9.77 -2.20
CA CYS A 90 7.95 9.17 -2.21
C CYS A 90 7.86 7.65 -2.03
N TYR A 91 6.97 7.19 -1.14
CA TYR A 91 6.68 5.77 -0.94
C TYR A 91 6.18 5.15 -2.25
N ILE A 92 5.12 5.72 -2.82
CA ILE A 92 4.47 5.24 -4.06
C ILE A 92 5.46 5.18 -5.23
N ASP A 93 6.30 6.19 -5.40
CA ASP A 93 7.22 6.28 -6.53
C ASP A 93 8.35 5.25 -6.46
N ALA A 94 8.79 4.88 -5.26
CA ALA A 94 9.85 3.92 -5.02
C ALA A 94 9.48 2.47 -5.35
N LEU A 95 8.17 2.14 -5.32
CA LEU A 95 7.73 0.76 -5.55
C LEU A 95 7.90 0.33 -7.02
N PRO A 96 8.36 -0.91 -7.26
CA PRO A 96 8.52 -1.46 -8.60
C PRO A 96 7.15 -1.63 -9.28
N ARG A 97 6.95 -0.95 -10.42
CA ARG A 97 5.65 -0.85 -11.08
C ARG A 97 5.05 -2.22 -11.40
N GLU A 98 5.91 -3.10 -11.91
CA GLU A 98 5.60 -4.43 -12.37
C GLU A 98 5.24 -5.41 -11.24
N ARG A 99 5.42 -5.01 -9.97
CA ARG A 99 5.10 -5.85 -8.80
C ARG A 99 3.78 -5.49 -8.15
N VAL A 100 3.26 -4.28 -8.35
CA VAL A 100 1.96 -3.90 -7.77
C VAL A 100 0.83 -4.56 -8.57
N ARG A 101 0.10 -5.50 -7.95
CA ARG A 101 -0.94 -6.31 -8.59
C ARG A 101 -2.35 -6.07 -8.06
N GLN A 102 -2.46 -5.49 -6.88
CA GLN A 102 -3.72 -5.11 -6.27
C GLN A 102 -3.51 -3.82 -5.47
N ILE A 103 -4.55 -3.00 -5.38
CA ILE A 103 -4.59 -1.80 -4.55
C ILE A 103 -5.73 -1.95 -3.56
N HIS A 104 -5.48 -1.64 -2.29
CA HIS A 104 -6.51 -1.48 -1.28
C HIS A 104 -6.75 -0.01 -0.95
N LEU A 105 -8.00 0.27 -0.61
CA LEU A 105 -8.49 1.55 -0.13
C LEU A 105 -9.31 1.30 1.11
N ALA A 106 -9.05 2.07 2.15
CA ALA A 106 -9.81 2.04 3.38
C ALA A 106 -9.89 3.45 3.97
N GLY A 107 -10.60 3.58 5.08
CA GLY A 107 -10.51 4.75 5.95
C GLY A 107 -10.03 4.33 7.33
N HIS A 108 -9.64 5.34 8.11
CA HIS A 108 -8.94 5.21 9.38
C HIS A 108 -9.56 6.15 10.43
N GLU A 109 -9.21 5.93 11.68
CA GLU A 109 -9.49 6.88 12.76
C GLU A 109 -8.46 8.00 12.79
N ASP A 110 -8.93 9.23 12.99
CA ASP A 110 -8.11 10.42 13.20
C ASP A 110 -8.17 10.86 14.68
N HIS A 111 -7.05 10.74 15.37
CA HIS A 111 -6.90 11.16 16.77
C HIS A 111 -6.23 12.54 16.91
N GLY A 112 -6.13 13.29 15.80
CA GLY A 112 -5.55 14.63 15.69
C GLY A 112 -4.03 14.67 15.68
N SER A 113 -3.38 13.87 16.52
CA SER A 113 -1.91 13.75 16.57
C SER A 113 -1.37 12.59 15.75
N HIS A 114 -2.19 11.58 15.50
CA HIS A 114 -1.85 10.36 14.77
C HIS A 114 -3.12 9.74 14.19
N LEU A 115 -2.94 8.89 13.19
CA LEU A 115 -3.99 8.11 12.57
C LEU A 115 -3.87 6.65 13.01
N ILE A 116 -5.00 5.97 13.18
CA ILE A 116 -5.06 4.53 13.47
C ILE A 116 -5.80 3.83 12.35
N ASP A 117 -5.15 2.80 11.82
CA ASP A 117 -5.63 2.01 10.71
C ASP A 117 -6.72 1.02 11.12
N THR A 118 -7.96 1.51 11.22
CA THR A 118 -9.10 0.74 11.72
C THR A 118 -9.96 0.11 10.64
N HIS A 119 -9.81 0.54 9.38
CA HIS A 119 -10.60 0.06 8.23
C HIS A 119 -12.13 0.18 8.39
N ASP A 120 -12.61 1.04 9.27
CA ASP A 120 -14.02 1.11 9.68
C ASP A 120 -14.69 2.46 9.38
N HIS A 121 -13.98 3.35 8.69
CA HIS A 121 -14.48 4.64 8.21
C HIS A 121 -14.46 4.74 6.68
N PRO A 122 -15.39 5.51 6.07
CA PRO A 122 -15.30 5.84 4.64
C PRO A 122 -13.91 6.33 4.23
N VAL A 123 -13.49 5.99 3.01
CA VAL A 123 -12.24 6.45 2.42
C VAL A 123 -12.27 7.98 2.36
N CYS A 124 -11.27 8.63 2.95
CA CYS A 124 -11.22 10.09 3.05
C CYS A 124 -10.59 10.74 1.81
N ASP A 125 -10.81 12.06 1.64
CA ASP A 125 -10.30 12.84 0.51
C ASP A 125 -8.78 12.73 0.31
N ALA A 126 -8.01 12.61 1.40
CA ALA A 126 -6.57 12.49 1.32
C ALA A 126 -6.16 11.14 0.68
N VAL A 127 -6.82 10.05 1.06
CA VAL A 127 -6.60 8.72 0.49
C VAL A 127 -7.08 8.69 -0.97
N TRP A 128 -8.23 9.30 -1.30
CA TRP A 128 -8.67 9.40 -2.71
C TRP A 128 -7.68 10.16 -3.60
N LYS A 129 -7.11 11.27 -3.11
CA LYS A 129 -6.08 12.03 -3.84
C LYS A 129 -4.80 11.21 -4.01
N LEU A 130 -4.41 10.44 -2.99
CA LEU A 130 -3.25 9.56 -3.10
C LEU A 130 -3.55 8.39 -4.07
N TYR A 131 -4.77 7.88 -4.09
CA TYR A 131 -5.20 6.85 -5.03
C TYR A 131 -5.19 7.31 -6.49
N ASP A 132 -5.61 8.55 -6.79
CA ASP A 132 -5.45 9.15 -8.13
C ASP A 132 -3.96 9.14 -8.54
N TYR A 133 -3.07 9.59 -7.65
CA TYR A 133 -1.62 9.60 -7.90
C TYR A 133 -1.07 8.20 -8.15
N THR A 134 -1.39 7.26 -7.27
CA THR A 134 -1.03 5.84 -7.35
C THR A 134 -1.51 5.23 -8.67
N THR A 135 -2.74 5.51 -9.08
CA THR A 135 -3.31 5.02 -10.35
C THR A 135 -2.55 5.59 -11.56
N ARG A 136 -2.17 6.88 -11.55
CA ARG A 136 -1.34 7.46 -12.63
C ARG A 136 0.03 6.78 -12.71
N ARG A 137 0.59 6.38 -11.57
CA ARG A 137 1.91 5.75 -11.47
C ARG A 137 1.91 4.28 -11.90
N PHE A 138 0.89 3.50 -11.51
CA PHE A 138 0.85 2.05 -11.79
C PHE A 138 -0.01 1.68 -12.99
N GLY A 139 -1.05 2.45 -13.29
CA GLY A 139 -2.05 2.17 -14.32
C GLY A 139 -3.27 1.46 -13.74
N ALA A 140 -3.97 0.71 -14.61
CA ALA A 140 -5.22 0.02 -14.26
C ALA A 140 -4.94 -1.24 -13.43
N VAL A 141 -4.62 -1.06 -12.15
CA VAL A 141 -4.45 -2.16 -11.18
C VAL A 141 -5.82 -2.45 -10.53
N PRO A 142 -6.22 -3.73 -10.37
CA PRO A 142 -7.41 -4.11 -9.61
C PRO A 142 -7.42 -3.44 -8.24
N THR A 143 -8.54 -2.80 -7.89
CA THR A 143 -8.68 -2.05 -6.63
C THR A 143 -9.85 -2.60 -5.83
N MET A 144 -9.66 -2.75 -4.52
CA MET A 144 -10.67 -3.18 -3.56
C MET A 144 -10.82 -2.12 -2.47
N ILE A 145 -12.04 -1.93 -1.99
CA ILE A 145 -12.30 -1.20 -0.75
C ILE A 145 -12.34 -2.23 0.38
N GLU A 146 -11.55 -2.00 1.41
CA GLU A 146 -11.50 -2.80 2.63
C GLU A 146 -12.35 -2.17 3.73
N ARG A 147 -13.17 -3.01 4.37
CA ARG A 147 -14.14 -2.61 5.40
C ARG A 147 -14.26 -3.74 6.41
N ASP A 148 -13.47 -3.68 7.46
CA ASP A 148 -13.31 -4.80 8.40
C ASP A 148 -14.21 -4.69 9.63
N ASP A 149 -14.61 -3.47 9.97
CA ASP A 149 -15.58 -3.19 11.04
C ASP A 149 -16.56 -2.08 10.60
N ARG A 150 -17.61 -1.86 11.41
CA ARG A 150 -18.70 -0.90 11.16
C ARG A 150 -19.24 -0.98 9.73
N ILE A 151 -19.37 -2.20 9.22
CA ILE A 151 -19.73 -2.47 7.83
C ILE A 151 -21.09 -1.80 7.50
N PRO A 152 -21.13 -0.81 6.59
CA PRO A 152 -22.36 -0.12 6.24
C PRO A 152 -23.25 -0.99 5.33
N PRO A 153 -24.50 -0.59 5.08
CA PRO A 153 -25.34 -1.24 4.08
C PRO A 153 -24.63 -1.39 2.72
N LEU A 154 -24.86 -2.51 2.03
CA LEU A 154 -24.21 -2.80 0.75
C LEU A 154 -24.32 -1.66 -0.29
N ALA A 155 -25.44 -0.94 -0.32
CA ALA A 155 -25.63 0.17 -1.24
C ALA A 155 -24.61 1.31 -1.04
N GLU A 156 -24.18 1.54 0.21
CA GLU A 156 -23.17 2.55 0.54
C GLU A 156 -21.78 2.08 0.10
N LEU A 157 -21.43 0.80 0.31
CA LEU A 157 -20.17 0.22 -0.20
C LEU A 157 -20.10 0.25 -1.73
N VAL A 158 -21.22 -0.02 -2.41
CA VAL A 158 -21.29 0.07 -3.87
C VAL A 158 -21.12 1.51 -4.34
N ALA A 159 -21.74 2.48 -3.66
CA ALA A 159 -21.55 3.90 -3.98
C ALA A 159 -20.09 4.35 -3.76
N GLU A 160 -19.45 3.90 -2.68
CA GLU A 160 -18.03 4.17 -2.42
C GLU A 160 -17.12 3.52 -3.50
N LEU A 161 -17.46 2.31 -3.95
CA LEU A 161 -16.78 1.64 -5.06
C LEU A 161 -16.96 2.39 -6.39
N ASP A 162 -18.11 3.02 -6.62
CA ASP A 162 -18.33 3.87 -7.79
C ASP A 162 -17.40 5.10 -7.77
N VAL A 163 -17.14 5.70 -6.61
CA VAL A 163 -16.12 6.75 -6.47
C VAL A 163 -14.73 6.24 -6.86
N ALA A 164 -14.33 5.03 -6.42
CA ALA A 164 -13.05 4.44 -6.82
C ALA A 164 -12.96 4.26 -8.34
N ARG A 165 -14.04 3.80 -8.99
CA ARG A 165 -14.10 3.65 -10.46
C ARG A 165 -13.94 5.00 -11.17
N GLU A 166 -14.61 6.04 -10.68
CA GLU A 166 -14.51 7.40 -11.23
C GLU A 166 -13.10 7.97 -11.12
N VAL A 167 -12.48 7.87 -9.93
CA VAL A 167 -11.11 8.32 -9.68
C VAL A 167 -10.14 7.57 -10.59
N GLN A 168 -10.26 6.25 -10.70
CA GLN A 168 -9.40 5.44 -11.55
C GLN A 168 -9.54 5.83 -13.04
N ALA A 169 -10.78 5.97 -13.53
CA ALA A 169 -11.04 6.36 -14.91
C ALA A 169 -10.48 7.76 -15.22
N GLY A 170 -10.64 8.71 -14.30
CA GLY A 170 -10.09 10.07 -14.40
C GLY A 170 -8.56 10.07 -14.49
N ALA A 171 -7.91 9.36 -13.56
CA ALA A 171 -6.45 9.22 -13.51
C ALA A 171 -5.87 8.62 -14.80
N LEU A 172 -6.49 7.54 -15.30
CA LEU A 172 -6.06 6.86 -16.53
C LEU A 172 -6.27 7.71 -17.79
N SER A 173 -7.34 8.52 -17.82
CA SER A 173 -7.59 9.45 -18.93
C SER A 173 -6.53 10.56 -18.98
N ALA A 174 -6.24 11.19 -17.84
CA ALA A 174 -5.23 12.24 -17.73
C ALA A 174 -3.81 11.76 -18.12
N ALA A 175 -3.47 10.51 -17.79
CA ALA A 175 -2.18 9.93 -18.16
C ALA A 175 -2.03 9.72 -19.68
N ARG A 176 -3.14 9.50 -20.41
CA ARG A 176 -3.13 9.31 -21.87
C ARG A 176 -2.98 10.64 -22.62
N THR A 177 -3.69 11.68 -22.18
CA THR A 177 -3.57 13.03 -22.76
C THR A 177 -2.19 13.64 -22.51
N GLY A 178 -1.57 13.40 -21.35
CA GLY A 178 -0.22 13.86 -21.04
C GLY A 178 0.90 13.22 -21.87
N ARG A 179 0.73 11.99 -22.38
CA ARG A 179 1.68 11.36 -23.32
C ARG A 179 1.55 11.90 -24.74
N GLY A 180 0.32 12.09 -25.22
CA GLY A 180 0.07 12.61 -26.57
C GLY A 180 0.63 14.01 -26.81
N VAL A 181 0.68 14.87 -25.78
CA VAL A 181 1.29 16.20 -25.89
C VAL A 181 2.82 16.13 -25.94
N ARG A 182 3.45 15.20 -25.21
CA ARG A 182 4.92 15.06 -25.19
C ARG A 182 5.48 14.45 -26.48
N GLU A 183 4.73 13.58 -27.15
CA GLU A 183 5.12 12.98 -28.43
C GLU A 183 4.95 13.93 -29.63
N MET A 184 4.17 15.00 -29.49
CA MET A 184 3.92 15.99 -30.56
C MET A 184 4.91 17.17 -30.54
N THR A 185 5.76 17.25 -29.52
CA THR A 185 6.77 18.30 -29.31
C THR A 185 8.22 17.80 -29.43
N ALA A 186 8.42 16.60 -29.97
CA ALA A 186 9.74 15.98 -30.18
C ALA A 186 10.06 15.85 -31.68
#